data_AF-A0A3S0HF04-F1
#
_entry.id   AF-A0A3S0HF04-F1
#
_cell.length_a   1.000
_cell.length_b   1.000
_cell.length_c   1.000
_cell.angle_alpha   90.00
_cell.angle_beta   90.00
_cell.angle_gamma   90.00
#
_symmetry.space_group_name_H-M   'P 1'
#
loop_
_entity.id
_entity.type
_entity.pdbx_description
1 polymer ?
#
loop_
_entity_poly.entity_id
_entity_poly.type
_entity_poly.pdbx_seq_one_letter_code
_entity_poly.pdbx_strand_id
1 'polypeptide(L)'
;MRATALLLLAVLPVMACLAMPGAAFGSSAPFSSLYSSLKKCQTVESLGLPDRTIRRSDREGVVRCPGQGGFTVYIVDQDPRSWLVLERGGVRAPLQREMVGEFKLGEFPTVSEKGMMEWRLDRRKAVRGFIVRVEYQIPGSTEPASALLAFLLENGKPRLLGATTSNEKARALIDSAAR
;
A
#
# COMPACT_ATOMS: atom_id res chain seq x y z
N MET A 1 -47.78 -75.07 -2.22
CA MET A 1 -46.51 -75.13 -2.97
C MET A 1 -45.42 -74.48 -2.14
N ARG A 2 -44.28 -75.18 -2.00
CA ARG A 2 -43.19 -74.90 -1.07
C ARG A 2 -42.23 -73.83 -1.57
N ALA A 3 -41.63 -73.15 -0.61
CA ALA A 3 -40.52 -72.21 -0.72
C ALA A 3 -39.26 -72.82 -1.34
N THR A 4 -38.42 -71.98 -1.95
CA THR A 4 -36.96 -72.16 -1.88
C THR A 4 -36.27 -70.80 -1.97
N ALA A 5 -35.47 -70.51 -0.95
CA ALA A 5 -34.66 -69.32 -0.78
C ALA A 5 -33.33 -69.48 -1.53
N LEU A 6 -32.75 -68.36 -2.00
CA LEU A 6 -31.32 -68.28 -2.30
C LEU A 6 -30.72 -67.08 -1.55
N LEU A 7 -29.85 -67.39 -0.60
CA LEU A 7 -29.00 -66.48 0.14
C LEU A 7 -27.81 -66.09 -0.75
N LEU A 8 -27.58 -64.80 -1.01
CA LEU A 8 -26.30 -64.31 -1.52
C LEU A 8 -25.59 -63.55 -0.40
N LEU A 9 -24.49 -64.12 0.11
CA LEU A 9 -23.51 -63.42 0.92
C LEU A 9 -22.72 -62.45 0.03
N ALA A 10 -22.91 -61.15 0.23
CA ALA A 10 -22.04 -60.12 -0.34
C ALA A 10 -20.93 -59.79 0.67
N VAL A 11 -19.69 -60.06 0.28
CA VAL A 11 -18.46 -59.72 1.02
C VAL A 11 -18.21 -58.22 0.92
N LEU A 12 -18.18 -57.53 2.07
CA LEU A 12 -17.85 -56.11 2.18
C LEU A 12 -16.33 -55.92 2.36
N PRO A 13 -15.62 -55.16 1.50
CA PRO A 13 -14.25 -54.76 1.76
C PRO A 13 -14.22 -53.60 2.76
N VAL A 14 -13.50 -53.79 3.86
CA VAL A 14 -13.16 -52.75 4.84
C VAL A 14 -12.13 -51.81 4.21
N MET A 15 -12.57 -50.67 3.71
CA MET A 15 -11.71 -49.63 3.16
C MET A 15 -11.22 -48.73 4.30
N ALA A 16 -10.05 -49.06 4.84
CA ALA A 16 -9.36 -48.24 5.84
C ALA A 16 -8.79 -46.98 5.17
N CYS A 17 -9.54 -45.87 5.24
CA CYS A 17 -9.02 -44.54 4.92
C CYS A 17 -8.02 -44.10 5.99
N LEU A 18 -6.73 -44.32 5.73
CA LEU A 18 -5.62 -43.67 6.43
C LEU A 18 -5.69 -42.17 6.12
N ALA A 19 -6.37 -41.41 6.98
CA ALA A 19 -6.32 -39.96 6.96
C ALA A 19 -4.92 -39.52 7.41
N MET A 20 -4.04 -39.24 6.44
CA MET A 20 -2.78 -38.55 6.74
C MET A 20 -3.11 -37.11 7.19
N PRO A 21 -2.70 -36.68 8.39
CA PRO A 21 -2.80 -35.29 8.80
C PRO A 21 -1.84 -34.48 7.92
N GLY A 22 -2.39 -33.80 6.91
CA GLY A 22 -1.68 -32.79 6.16
C GLY A 22 -1.27 -31.68 7.12
N ALA A 23 0.01 -31.64 7.49
CA ALA A 23 0.60 -30.50 8.16
C ALA A 23 0.49 -29.31 7.19
N ALA A 24 -0.50 -28.46 7.43
CA ALA A 24 -0.58 -27.17 6.77
C ALA A 24 0.62 -26.34 7.26
N PHE A 25 1.71 -26.37 6.51
CA PHE A 25 2.78 -25.41 6.67
C PHE A 25 2.19 -24.04 6.36
N GLY A 26 1.81 -23.33 7.42
CA GLY A 26 1.46 -21.92 7.35
C GLY A 26 2.68 -21.17 6.86
N SER A 27 2.75 -20.94 5.54
CA SER A 27 3.70 -20.01 4.95
C SER A 27 3.35 -18.63 5.49
N SER A 28 3.97 -18.24 6.60
CA SER A 28 3.89 -16.87 7.09
C SER A 28 4.39 -15.98 5.95
N ALA A 29 3.45 -15.22 5.37
CA ALA A 29 3.76 -14.32 4.28
C ALA A 29 4.96 -13.46 4.72
N PRO A 30 6.04 -13.39 3.91
CA PRO A 30 7.29 -12.75 4.33
C PRO A 30 7.11 -11.26 4.67
N PHE A 31 5.99 -10.67 4.26
CA PHE A 31 5.64 -9.29 4.49
C PHE A 31 4.21 -9.15 5.05
N SER A 32 4.00 -8.09 5.83
CA SER A 32 2.70 -7.73 6.40
C SER A 32 2.38 -6.24 6.15
N SER A 33 1.11 -5.86 6.25
CA SER A 33 0.66 -4.46 6.06
C SER A 33 0.32 -3.80 7.39
N LEU A 34 0.71 -2.54 7.55
CA LEU A 34 0.09 -1.61 8.50
C LEU A 34 -0.50 -0.44 7.73
N TYR A 35 -1.45 0.27 8.33
CA TYR A 35 -2.12 1.38 7.67
C TYR A 35 -2.10 2.63 8.54
N SER A 36 -1.75 3.76 7.94
CA SER A 36 -1.91 5.08 8.54
C SER A 36 -3.05 5.82 7.84
N SER A 37 -3.87 6.49 8.64
CA SER A 37 -4.91 7.38 8.11
C SER A 37 -4.31 8.69 7.64
N LEU A 38 -4.70 9.14 6.45
CA LEU A 38 -4.39 10.47 5.93
C LEU A 38 -5.52 11.49 6.20
N LYS A 39 -6.52 11.12 7.01
CA LYS A 39 -7.63 12.00 7.42
C LYS A 39 -7.36 12.71 8.74
N LYS A 40 -6.57 12.09 9.62
CA LYS A 40 -6.33 12.58 10.99
C LYS A 40 -4.99 13.31 11.06
N CYS A 41 -4.86 14.36 10.24
CA CYS A 41 -3.64 15.11 10.11
C CYS A 41 -3.74 16.46 10.84
N GLN A 42 -2.61 16.93 11.34
CA GLN A 42 -2.50 18.21 12.03
C GLN A 42 -2.02 19.26 11.02
N THR A 43 -2.68 20.41 10.99
CA THR A 43 -2.18 21.58 10.24
C THR A 43 -0.78 21.95 10.71
N VAL A 44 0.09 22.31 9.76
CA VAL A 44 1.41 22.87 10.02
C VAL A 44 1.54 24.21 9.33
N GLU A 45 2.05 25.22 10.05
CA GLU A 45 2.23 26.58 9.51
C GLU A 45 3.34 26.67 8.47
N SER A 46 4.41 25.88 8.63
CA SER A 46 5.49 25.82 7.65
C SER A 46 6.23 24.49 7.65
N LEU A 47 6.79 24.14 6.50
CA LEU A 47 7.63 22.97 6.30
C LEU A 47 8.90 23.36 5.54
N GLY A 48 10.04 23.21 6.19
CA GLY A 48 11.35 23.36 5.53
C GLY A 48 11.67 22.12 4.69
N LEU A 49 12.02 22.32 3.43
CA LEU A 49 12.55 21.31 2.50
C LEU A 49 14.02 21.64 2.18
N PRO A 50 14.78 20.71 1.57
CA PRO A 50 16.18 20.95 1.24
C PRO A 50 16.43 22.19 0.38
N ASP A 51 15.48 22.56 -0.48
CA ASP A 51 15.59 23.61 -1.49
C ASP A 51 14.69 24.83 -1.23
N ARG A 52 13.66 24.69 -0.39
CA ARG A 52 12.67 25.75 -0.13
C ARG A 52 12.01 25.62 1.23
N THR A 53 11.29 26.65 1.67
CA THR A 53 10.34 26.54 2.79
C THR A 53 8.93 26.76 2.27
N ILE A 54 8.05 25.84 2.60
CA ILE A 54 6.62 25.95 2.33
C ILE A 54 5.97 26.63 3.51
N ARG A 55 5.21 27.70 3.26
CA ARG A 55 4.45 28.41 4.30
C ARG A 55 2.97 28.33 3.93
N ARG A 56 2.14 28.09 4.94
CA ARG A 56 0.69 28.05 4.77
C ARG A 56 0.20 29.38 4.18
N SER A 57 -0.63 29.29 3.15
CA SER A 57 -1.30 30.39 2.50
C SER A 57 -2.65 29.91 1.95
N ASP A 58 -3.38 30.80 1.27
CA ASP A 58 -4.66 30.44 0.64
C ASP A 58 -4.50 29.43 -0.52
N ARG A 59 -3.28 29.25 -1.06
CA ARG A 59 -2.99 28.37 -2.21
C ARG A 59 -2.00 27.26 -1.91
N GLU A 60 -1.44 27.24 -0.71
CA GLU A 60 -0.46 26.23 -0.31
C GLU A 60 -0.69 25.84 1.15
N GLY A 61 -0.90 24.55 1.41
CA GLY A 61 -1.17 23.99 2.72
C GLY A 61 -0.22 22.86 3.04
N VAL A 62 0.08 22.68 4.33
CA VAL A 62 0.79 21.50 4.81
C VAL A 62 0.03 20.90 5.98
N VAL A 63 -0.18 19.59 5.91
CA VAL A 63 -0.68 18.81 7.03
C VAL A 63 0.30 17.69 7.38
N ARG A 64 0.42 17.40 8.67
CA ARG A 64 1.25 16.34 9.24
C ARG A 64 0.37 15.16 9.63
N CYS A 65 0.62 14.01 9.04
CA CYS A 65 -0.11 12.78 9.26
C CYS A 65 0.76 11.74 10.00
N PRO A 66 0.14 10.81 10.76
CA PRO A 66 0.86 9.70 11.38
C PRO A 66 1.55 8.81 10.33
N GLY A 67 2.83 8.48 10.53
CA GLY A 67 3.54 7.46 9.76
C GLY A 67 3.74 6.16 10.54
N GLN A 68 4.61 5.29 10.05
CA GLN A 68 5.01 4.03 10.72
C GLN A 68 6.53 3.93 10.80
N GLY A 69 7.07 3.13 11.72
CA GLY A 69 8.52 2.86 11.79
C GLY A 69 9.40 4.10 11.95
N GLY A 70 8.94 5.08 12.73
CA GLY A 70 9.64 6.35 12.97
C GLY A 70 9.49 7.39 11.85
N PHE A 71 8.74 7.08 10.78
CA PHE A 71 8.42 8.06 9.76
C PHE A 71 7.30 8.99 10.20
N THR A 72 7.41 10.27 9.83
CA THR A 72 6.32 11.23 9.77
C THR A 72 5.97 11.47 8.30
N VAL A 73 4.68 11.60 8.00
CA VAL A 73 4.20 11.91 6.66
C VAL A 73 3.67 13.33 6.66
N TYR A 74 4.06 14.13 5.69
CA TYR A 74 3.42 15.40 5.40
C TYR A 74 2.72 15.31 4.05
N ILE A 75 1.53 15.88 3.95
CA ILE A 75 0.88 16.15 2.68
C ILE A 75 1.06 17.64 2.43
N VAL A 76 1.68 17.97 1.30
CA VAL A 76 1.73 19.32 0.79
C VAL A 76 0.64 19.44 -0.26
N ASP A 77 -0.27 20.37 -0.03
CA ASP A 77 -1.31 20.75 -0.98
C ASP A 77 -0.90 22.07 -1.63
N GLN A 78 -0.87 22.11 -2.96
CA GLN A 78 -0.59 23.28 -3.78
C GLN A 78 -1.57 23.27 -4.95
N ASP A 79 -2.75 23.84 -4.70
CA ASP A 79 -3.93 23.79 -5.57
C ASP A 79 -3.58 23.91 -7.06
N PRO A 80 -3.96 22.92 -7.92
CA PRO A 80 -4.82 21.76 -7.65
C PRO A 80 -4.06 20.43 -7.42
N ARG A 81 -2.81 20.48 -6.96
CA ARG A 81 -1.92 19.30 -6.88
C ARG A 81 -1.48 19.07 -5.45
N SER A 82 -1.29 17.81 -5.07
CA SER A 82 -0.69 17.50 -3.77
C SER A 82 0.29 16.33 -3.83
N TRP A 83 1.30 16.37 -2.97
CA TRP A 83 2.34 15.35 -2.89
C TRP A 83 2.74 15.10 -1.44
N LEU A 84 3.47 14.01 -1.23
CA LEU A 84 3.98 13.64 0.09
C LEU A 84 5.39 14.17 0.34
N VAL A 85 5.69 14.46 1.59
CA VAL A 85 7.05 14.55 2.11
C VAL A 85 7.18 13.53 3.24
N LEU A 86 8.17 12.66 3.15
CA LEU A 86 8.50 11.73 4.24
C LEU A 86 9.63 12.29 5.08
N GLU A 87 9.47 12.23 6.40
CA GLU A 87 10.51 12.60 7.34
C GLU A 87 10.87 11.41 8.22
N ARG A 88 12.17 11.15 8.41
CA ARG A 88 12.68 10.24 9.43
C ARG A 88 13.97 10.78 10.03
N GLY A 89 14.01 10.92 11.35
CA GLY A 89 15.21 11.41 12.05
C GLY A 89 15.65 12.80 11.58
N GLY A 90 14.70 13.71 11.30
CA GLY A 90 14.96 15.06 10.80
C GLY A 90 15.31 15.18 9.32
N VAL A 91 15.53 14.06 8.62
CA VAL A 91 15.79 14.06 7.17
C VAL A 91 14.46 13.99 6.43
N ARG A 92 14.22 14.96 5.54
CA ARG A 92 13.02 15.07 4.71
C ARG A 92 13.28 14.67 3.27
N ALA A 93 12.38 13.86 2.72
CA ALA A 93 12.37 13.40 1.34
C ALA A 93 11.06 13.85 0.67
N PRO A 94 11.07 14.96 -0.09
CA PRO A 94 9.91 15.37 -0.87
C PRO A 94 9.70 14.43 -2.07
N LEU A 95 8.46 14.02 -2.31
CA LEU A 95 8.06 13.16 -3.44
C LEU A 95 7.45 13.95 -4.60
N GLN A 96 7.66 15.26 -4.65
CA GLN A 96 7.04 16.14 -5.65
C GLN A 96 7.43 15.73 -7.07
N ARG A 97 8.69 15.32 -7.28
CA ARG A 97 9.15 14.89 -8.59
C ARG A 97 8.38 13.67 -9.05
N GLU A 98 8.30 12.62 -8.23
CA GLU A 98 7.67 11.34 -8.58
C GLU A 98 6.14 11.45 -8.67
N MET A 99 5.52 12.27 -7.81
CA MET A 99 4.06 12.37 -7.71
C MET A 99 3.45 13.45 -8.59
N VAL A 100 4.23 14.46 -9.00
CA VAL A 100 3.76 15.60 -9.80
C VAL A 100 4.59 15.77 -11.07
N GLY A 101 5.91 15.99 -10.94
CA GLY A 101 6.75 16.37 -12.09
C GLY A 101 6.88 15.27 -13.17
N GLU A 102 7.02 14.03 -12.74
CA GLU A 102 7.18 12.85 -13.60
C GLU A 102 5.90 12.02 -13.67
N PHE A 103 4.80 12.48 -13.06
CA PHE A 103 3.53 11.78 -13.12
C PHE A 103 2.95 11.82 -14.55
N LYS A 104 2.70 10.65 -15.15
CA LYS A 104 2.25 10.51 -16.54
C LYS A 104 0.86 9.92 -16.72
N LEU A 105 0.15 9.59 -15.63
CA LEU A 105 -1.16 8.94 -15.73
C LEU A 105 -2.29 9.93 -16.03
N GLY A 106 -2.11 11.20 -15.69
CA GLY A 106 -3.07 12.24 -15.98
C GLY A 106 -2.72 13.58 -15.35
N GLU A 107 -3.72 14.44 -15.26
CA GLU A 107 -3.60 15.81 -14.81
C GLU A 107 -3.93 15.96 -13.32
N PHE A 108 -3.37 17.00 -12.71
CA PHE A 108 -3.67 17.43 -11.33
C PHE A 108 -3.61 16.29 -10.29
N PRO A 109 -2.48 15.57 -10.18
CA PRO A 109 -2.36 14.50 -9.21
C PRO A 109 -2.50 15.03 -7.78
N THR A 110 -3.37 14.39 -7.01
CA THR A 110 -3.59 14.67 -5.59
C THR A 110 -3.47 13.41 -4.76
N VAL A 111 -2.82 13.52 -3.61
CA VAL A 111 -2.90 12.51 -2.55
C VAL A 111 -4.35 12.44 -2.10
N SER A 112 -4.96 11.25 -2.16
CA SER A 112 -6.36 11.09 -1.74
C SER A 112 -6.52 11.49 -0.27
N GLU A 113 -7.19 12.61 -0.02
CA GLU A 113 -7.46 13.13 1.34
C GLU A 113 -8.35 12.19 2.15
N LYS A 114 -9.13 11.35 1.44
CA LYS A 114 -9.94 10.30 2.05
C LYS A 114 -9.16 8.99 2.23
N GLY A 115 -7.88 8.97 1.88
CA GLY A 115 -7.07 7.79 1.72
C GLY A 115 -6.45 7.24 2.99
N MET A 116 -5.93 6.02 2.84
CA MET A 116 -5.01 5.38 3.76
C MET A 116 -3.66 5.27 3.06
N MET A 117 -2.58 5.37 3.82
CA MET A 117 -1.26 4.98 3.38
C MET A 117 -0.98 3.58 3.93
N GLU A 118 -0.70 2.63 3.05
CA GLU A 118 -0.32 1.28 3.44
C GLU A 118 1.20 1.21 3.57
N TRP A 119 1.67 0.66 4.68
CA TRP A 119 3.08 0.43 4.97
C TRP A 119 3.37 -1.06 4.88
N ARG A 120 4.40 -1.43 4.11
CA ARG A 120 4.86 -2.81 3.99
C ARG A 120 5.96 -3.08 4.99
N LEU A 121 5.77 -4.09 5.82
CA LEU A 121 6.72 -4.51 6.86
C LEU A 121 7.32 -5.86 6.52
N ASP A 122 8.61 -6.05 6.79
CA ASP A 122 9.24 -7.37 6.75
C ASP A 122 8.94 -8.20 8.01
N ARG A 123 9.52 -9.41 8.08
CA ARG A 123 9.41 -10.33 9.22
C ARG A 123 9.91 -9.74 10.54
N ARG A 124 10.84 -8.78 10.51
CA ARG A 124 11.37 -8.07 11.68
C ARG A 124 10.56 -6.82 12.02
N LYS A 125 9.41 -6.63 11.36
CA LYS A 125 8.54 -5.45 11.49
C LYS A 125 9.21 -4.15 11.05
N ALA A 126 10.29 -4.22 10.28
CA ALA A 126 10.91 -3.03 9.69
C ALA A 126 10.11 -2.61 8.45
N VAL A 127 9.90 -1.29 8.32
CA VAL A 127 9.22 -0.72 7.15
C VAL A 127 10.12 -0.84 5.93
N ARG A 128 9.63 -1.52 4.90
CA ARG A 128 10.33 -1.76 3.62
C ARG A 128 9.82 -0.88 2.49
N GLY A 129 8.60 -0.39 2.58
CA GLY A 129 7.99 0.43 1.55
C GLY A 129 6.62 0.91 1.96
N PHE A 130 5.98 1.66 1.09
CA PHE A 130 4.62 2.12 1.28
C PHE A 130 3.87 2.27 -0.03
N ILE A 131 2.55 2.30 0.07
CA ILE A 131 1.62 2.46 -1.03
C ILE A 131 0.70 3.63 -0.67
N VAL A 132 0.50 4.54 -1.62
CA VAL A 132 -0.44 5.65 -1.49
C VAL A 132 -1.32 5.74 -2.72
N ARG A 133 -2.60 6.07 -2.52
CA ARG A 133 -3.52 6.37 -3.60
C ARG A 133 -3.36 7.81 -4.05
N VAL A 134 -3.17 8.00 -5.35
CA VAL A 134 -3.19 9.29 -6.03
C VAL A 134 -4.43 9.34 -6.91
N GLU A 135 -5.22 10.39 -6.73
CA GLU A 135 -6.34 10.74 -7.61
C GLU A 135 -5.83 11.71 -8.68
N TYR A 136 -6.39 11.64 -9.88
CA TYR A 136 -6.01 12.49 -11.00
C TYR A 136 -7.15 12.61 -12.00
N GLN A 137 -7.07 13.57 -12.90
CA GLN A 137 -8.01 13.77 -13.99
C GLN A 137 -7.48 13.15 -15.28
N ILE A 138 -8.32 12.43 -16.03
CA ILE A 138 -7.93 11.87 -17.33
C ILE A 138 -7.65 13.03 -18.30
N PRO A 139 -6.51 13.05 -19.03
CA PRO A 139 -6.19 14.12 -19.98
C PRO A 139 -7.31 14.36 -21.00
N GLY A 140 -7.76 15.61 -21.13
CA GLY A 140 -8.83 15.99 -22.06
C GLY A 140 -10.25 15.57 -21.64
N SER A 141 -10.42 15.02 -20.44
CA SER A 141 -11.71 14.60 -19.89
C SER A 141 -11.94 15.23 -18.51
N THR A 142 -13.18 15.35 -18.05
CA THR A 142 -13.52 15.73 -16.66
C THR A 142 -13.65 14.51 -15.73
N GLU A 143 -13.43 13.31 -16.27
CA GLU A 143 -13.57 12.07 -15.50
C GLU A 143 -12.40 11.90 -14.50
N PRO A 144 -12.71 11.62 -13.22
CA PRO A 144 -11.69 11.32 -12.23
C PRO A 144 -11.18 9.88 -12.39
N ALA A 145 -9.91 9.68 -12.09
CA ALA A 145 -9.26 8.38 -12.02
C ALA A 145 -8.35 8.29 -10.79
N SER A 146 -7.88 7.09 -10.46
CA SER A 146 -6.90 6.93 -9.39
C SER A 146 -5.93 5.79 -9.66
N ALA A 147 -4.76 5.88 -9.04
CA ALA A 147 -3.74 4.84 -9.06
C ALA A 147 -3.10 4.68 -7.68
N LEU A 148 -2.55 3.51 -7.41
CA LEU A 148 -1.74 3.21 -6.25
C LEU A 148 -0.27 3.31 -6.64
N LEU A 149 0.43 4.30 -6.09
CA LEU A 149 1.87 4.43 -6.23
C LEU A 149 2.56 3.60 -5.16
N ALA A 150 3.47 2.71 -5.59
CA ALA A 150 4.23 1.85 -4.71
C ALA A 150 5.68 2.35 -4.60
N PHE A 151 6.16 2.57 -3.38
CA PHE A 151 7.50 3.05 -3.09
C PHE A 151 8.27 2.04 -2.25
N LEU A 152 9.52 1.76 -2.64
CA LEU A 152 10.48 1.06 -1.81
C LEU A 152 11.22 2.07 -0.92
N LEU A 153 11.56 1.67 0.30
CA LEU A 153 12.42 2.45 1.19
C LEU A 153 13.81 1.81 1.26
N GLU A 154 14.79 2.47 0.66
CA GLU A 154 16.20 2.07 0.68
C GLU A 154 16.97 3.03 1.58
N ASN A 155 17.48 2.54 2.71
CA ASN A 155 18.14 3.37 3.73
C ASN A 155 17.28 4.57 4.20
N GLY A 156 15.96 4.37 4.23
CA GLY A 156 14.99 5.39 4.59
C GLY A 156 14.65 6.38 3.48
N LYS A 157 15.25 6.26 2.29
CA LYS A 157 14.94 7.08 1.13
C LYS A 157 13.88 6.38 0.27
N PRO A 158 12.78 7.07 -0.08
CA PRO A 158 11.76 6.52 -0.95
C PRO A 158 12.23 6.47 -2.41
N ARG A 159 11.91 5.37 -3.09
CA ARG A 159 12.11 5.18 -4.53
C ARG A 159 10.83 4.62 -5.14
N LEU A 160 10.27 5.32 -6.13
CA LEU A 160 9.06 4.87 -6.83
C LEU A 160 9.37 3.57 -7.60
N LEU A 161 8.57 2.52 -7.37
CA LEU A 161 8.62 1.27 -8.13
C LEU A 161 7.64 1.25 -9.29
N GLY A 162 6.53 1.98 -9.16
CA GLY A 162 5.54 2.12 -10.21
C GLY A 162 4.15 2.45 -9.68
N ALA A 163 3.20 2.50 -10.61
CA ALA A 163 1.79 2.73 -10.35
C ALA A 163 0.96 1.50 -10.74
N THR A 164 -0.09 1.20 -9.97
CA THR A 164 -0.98 0.06 -10.22
C THR A 164 -2.43 0.41 -9.89
N THR A 165 -3.37 -0.47 -10.23
CA THR A 165 -4.80 -0.29 -9.94
C THR A 165 -5.30 -1.11 -8.74
N SER A 166 -4.47 -2.00 -8.16
CA SER A 166 -4.87 -2.84 -7.03
C SER A 166 -3.79 -2.95 -5.95
N ASN A 167 -4.22 -3.16 -4.70
CA ASN A 167 -3.31 -3.27 -3.57
C ASN A 167 -2.40 -4.50 -3.73
N GLU A 168 -2.92 -5.61 -4.25
CA GLU A 168 -2.17 -6.84 -4.47
C GLU A 168 -0.99 -6.62 -5.41
N LYS A 169 -1.20 -5.90 -6.52
CA LYS A 169 -0.13 -5.56 -7.48
C LYS A 169 0.87 -4.59 -6.86
N ALA A 170 0.41 -3.55 -6.16
CA ALA A 170 1.29 -2.61 -5.48
C ALA A 170 2.17 -3.27 -4.40
N ARG A 171 1.59 -4.19 -3.61
CA ARG A 171 2.31 -5.02 -2.63
C ARG A 171 3.35 -5.89 -3.32
N ALA A 172 2.98 -6.56 -4.41
CA ALA A 172 3.88 -7.43 -5.16
C ALA A 172 5.13 -6.68 -5.69
N LEU A 173 4.98 -5.42 -6.12
CA LEU A 173 6.12 -4.58 -6.51
C LEU A 173 7.12 -4.41 -5.35
N ILE A 174 6.63 -4.02 -4.17
CA ILE A 174 7.47 -3.79 -2.99
C ILE A 174 8.08 -5.11 -2.50
N ASP A 175 7.24 -6.14 -2.35
CA ASP A 175 7.65 -7.44 -1.82
C ASP A 175 8.66 -8.15 -2.74
N SER A 176 8.63 -7.88 -4.05
CA SER A 176 9.63 -8.43 -5.00
C SER A 176 10.94 -7.65 -4.95
N ALA A 177 10.88 -6.32 -4.82
CA ALA A 177 12.07 -5.47 -4.76
C ALA A 177 12.77 -5.48 -3.39
N ALA A 178 12.08 -5.90 -2.32
CA ALA A 178 12.60 -5.94 -0.96
C ALA A 178 13.19 -7.30 -0.53
N ARG A 179 13.15 -8.30 -1.41
CA ARG A 179 13.82 -9.61 -1.21
C ARG A 179 15.32 -9.48 -1.43
#